data_AF-A0A3B1AZZ8-F1
#
_entry.id   AF-A0A3B1AZZ8-F1
#
_cell.length_a   1.000
_cell.length_b   1.000
_cell.length_c   1.000
_cell.angle_alpha   90.00
_cell.angle_beta   90.00
_cell.angle_gamma   90.00
#
_symmetry.space_group_name_H-M   'P 1'
#
loop_
_entity.id
_entity.type
_entity.pdbx_description
1 polymer ?
#
loop_
_entity_poly.entity_id
_entity_poly.type
_entity_poly.pdbx_seq_one_letter_code
_entity_poly.pdbx_strand_id
1 'polypeptide(L)'
;MSRSKAKRQYNSMDMEAQTKGVECRKDKGVVDEIPAAYKDIDQVMENQSDLVEVVHTLKQVVCVKGGWTDDECGLSCKPGHPSFK
;
A
#
# COMPACT_ATOMS: atom_id res chain seq x y z
N MET A 1 -11.17 3.81 6.51
CA MET A 1 -10.71 3.75 7.93
C MET A 1 -9.72 4.90 8.18
N SER A 2 -9.50 5.37 9.42
CA SER A 2 -8.40 6.32 9.67
C SER A 2 -7.05 5.59 9.75
N ARG A 3 -5.95 6.26 9.38
CA ARG A 3 -4.60 5.70 9.46
C ARG A 3 -4.25 5.21 10.87
N SER A 4 -4.59 6.01 11.89
CA SER A 4 -4.35 5.66 13.29
C SER A 4 -5.18 4.47 13.76
N LYS A 5 -6.39 4.28 13.23
CA LYS A 5 -7.22 3.10 13.52
C LYS A 5 -6.63 1.85 12.87
N ALA A 6 -6.19 1.95 11.60
CA ALA A 6 -5.55 0.83 10.90
C ALA A 6 -4.30 0.31 11.64
N LYS A 7 -3.40 1.21 12.08
CA LYS A 7 -2.20 0.83 12.87
C LYS A 7 -2.49 0.16 14.22
N ARG A 8 -3.67 0.39 14.80
CA ARG A 8 -4.08 -0.24 16.06
C ARG A 8 -4.75 -1.59 15.83
N GLN A 9 -5.44 -1.73 14.70
CA GLN A 9 -6.28 -2.89 14.40
C GLN A 9 -5.50 -4.00 13.67
N TYR A 10 -4.47 -3.65 12.91
CA TYR A 10 -3.72 -4.58 12.08
C TYR A 10 -2.23 -4.56 12.38
N ASN A 11 -1.54 -5.62 11.96
CA ASN A 11 -0.10 -5.79 12.06
C ASN A 11 0.51 -6.27 10.73
N SER A 12 1.82 -6.55 10.72
CA SER A 12 2.54 -7.01 9.52
C SER A 12 2.13 -8.42 9.05
N MET A 13 1.69 -9.31 9.95
CA MET A 13 1.18 -10.63 9.56
C MET A 13 -0.16 -10.51 8.82
N ASP A 14 -1.03 -9.60 9.27
CA ASP A 14 -2.27 -9.28 8.54
C ASP A 14 -1.95 -8.72 7.14
N MET A 15 -0.94 -7.84 7.05
CA MET A 15 -0.47 -7.30 5.78
C MET A 15 -0.01 -8.42 4.84
N GLU A 16 0.82 -9.34 5.32
CA GLU A 16 1.30 -10.47 4.53
C GLU A 16 0.16 -11.39 4.07
N ALA A 17 -0.79 -11.69 4.96
CA ALA A 17 -1.93 -12.53 4.62
C ALA A 17 -2.83 -11.88 3.55
N GLN A 18 -3.09 -10.58 3.67
CA GLN A 18 -3.97 -9.85 2.73
C GLN A 18 -3.28 -9.51 1.41
N THR A 19 -1.94 -9.47 1.37
CA THR A 19 -1.16 -9.21 0.15
C THR A 19 -0.59 -10.48 -0.47
N LYS A 20 -1.09 -11.66 -0.09
CA LYS A 20 -0.61 -12.93 -0.63
C LYS A 20 -0.68 -12.95 -2.16
N GLY A 21 0.47 -13.21 -2.79
CA GLY A 21 0.60 -13.21 -4.25
C GLY A 21 0.91 -11.85 -4.88
N VAL A 22 1.13 -10.83 -4.05
CA VAL A 22 1.61 -9.50 -4.46
C VAL A 22 2.94 -9.24 -3.77
N GLU A 23 3.97 -8.93 -4.55
CA GLU A 23 5.27 -8.59 -3.98
C GLU A 23 5.26 -7.12 -3.52
N CYS A 24 5.38 -6.91 -2.22
CA CYS A 24 5.33 -5.59 -1.64
C CYS A 24 6.06 -5.53 -0.31
N ARG A 25 6.35 -4.31 0.12
CA ARG A 25 6.85 -4.02 1.47
C ARG A 25 5.81 -4.42 2.52
N LYS A 26 6.25 -5.01 3.64
CA LYS A 26 5.38 -5.58 4.71
C LYS A 26 5.75 -5.11 6.13
N ASP A 27 6.56 -4.07 6.26
CA ASP A 27 6.94 -3.52 7.58
C ASP A 27 5.87 -2.61 8.20
N LYS A 28 6.08 -2.20 9.46
CA LYS A 28 5.15 -1.37 10.24
C LYS A 28 4.86 -0.01 9.61
N GLY A 29 5.75 0.50 8.76
CA GLY A 29 5.61 1.77 8.07
C GLY A 29 4.53 1.79 6.99
N VAL A 30 4.00 0.62 6.59
CA VAL A 30 2.93 0.50 5.58
C VAL A 30 1.65 -0.16 6.08
N VAL A 31 1.56 -0.48 7.37
CA VAL A 31 0.37 -1.16 7.94
C VAL A 31 -0.90 -0.32 7.83
N ASP A 32 -0.80 1.02 7.80
CA ASP A 32 -1.96 1.88 7.55
C ASP A 32 -2.47 1.88 6.11
N GLU A 33 -1.75 1.24 5.18
CA GLU A 33 -2.11 1.07 3.79
C GLU A 33 -2.59 -0.38 3.49
N ILE A 34 -2.85 -1.19 4.52
CA ILE A 34 -3.37 -2.56 4.38
C ILE A 34 -4.70 -2.57 3.59
N PRO A 35 -4.96 -3.57 2.71
CA PRO A 35 -6.19 -3.61 1.91
C PRO A 35 -7.48 -3.40 2.72
N ALA A 36 -7.60 -4.03 3.90
CA ALA A 36 -8.76 -3.88 4.78
C ALA A 36 -8.97 -2.47 5.36
N ALA A 37 -8.02 -1.53 5.21
CA ALA A 37 -8.20 -0.13 5.62
C ALA A 37 -9.07 0.68 4.63
N TYR A 38 -9.20 0.19 3.40
CA TYR A 38 -9.95 0.82 2.31
C TYR A 38 -11.35 0.23 2.14
N LYS A 39 -12.17 0.88 1.30
CA LYS A 39 -13.46 0.32 0.87
C LYS A 39 -13.19 -0.75 -0.20
N ASP A 40 -14.14 -1.65 -0.36
CA ASP A 40 -14.16 -2.55 -1.50
C ASP A 40 -14.25 -1.75 -2.80
N ILE A 41 -13.32 -2.00 -3.72
CA ILE A 41 -13.27 -1.30 -5.00
C ILE A 41 -14.48 -1.63 -5.86
N ASP A 42 -14.99 -2.87 -5.80
CA ASP A 42 -16.13 -3.29 -6.62
C ASP A 42 -17.39 -2.53 -6.21
N GLN A 43 -17.60 -2.33 -4.91
CA GLN A 43 -18.68 -1.49 -4.39
C GLN A 43 -18.52 -0.01 -4.80
N VAL A 44 -17.29 0.51 -4.85
CA VAL A 44 -17.04 1.89 -5.29
C VAL A 44 -17.37 2.06 -6.77
N MET A 45 -17.00 1.09 -7.61
CA MET A 45 -17.29 1.14 -9.05
C MET A 45 -18.78 0.97 -9.35
N GLU A 46 -19.47 0.06 -8.64
CA GLU A 46 -20.92 -0.15 -8.80
C GLU A 46 -21.72 1.13 -8.54
N ASN A 47 -21.35 1.89 -7.50
CA ASN A 47 -22.01 3.15 -7.14
C ASN A 47 -21.86 4.26 -8.18
N GLN A 48 -20.99 4.11 -9.18
CA GLN A 48 -20.70 5.11 -10.21
C GLN A 48 -20.96 4.57 -11.62
N SER A 49 -21.67 3.45 -11.73
CA SER A 49 -21.92 2.73 -12.99
C SER A 49 -22.67 3.54 -14.05
N ASP A 50 -23.38 4.60 -13.66
CA ASP A 50 -24.06 5.54 -14.56
C ASP A 50 -23.13 6.64 -15.12
N LEU A 51 -21.94 6.82 -14.53
CA LEU A 51 -20.98 7.88 -14.89
C LEU A 51 -19.72 7.35 -15.57
N VAL A 52 -19.38 6.08 -15.39
CA VAL A 52 -18.13 5.49 -15.90
C VAL A 52 -18.36 4.13 -16.53
N GLU A 53 -17.47 3.76 -17.46
CA GLU A 53 -17.41 2.44 -18.07
C GLU A 53 -16.12 1.73 -17.63
N VAL A 54 -16.23 0.49 -17.15
CA VAL A 54 -15.06 -0.35 -16.83
C VAL A 54 -14.53 -0.99 -18.11
N VAL A 55 -13.44 -0.44 -18.64
CA VAL A 55 -12.79 -0.99 -19.83
C VAL A 55 -11.97 -2.23 -19.49
N HIS A 56 -11.21 -2.19 -18.39
CA HIS A 56 -10.34 -3.28 -17.94
C HIS A 56 -10.23 -3.32 -16.41
N THR A 57 -10.03 -4.53 -15.87
CA THR A 57 -9.69 -4.78 -14.47
C THR A 57 -8.27 -5.33 -14.37
N LEU A 58 -7.42 -4.69 -13.58
CA LEU A 58 -6.01 -5.09 -13.42
C LEU A 58 -5.77 -5.75 -12.07
N LYS A 59 -5.00 -6.84 -12.09
CA LYS A 59 -4.51 -7.48 -10.87
C LYS A 59 -3.07 -7.06 -10.61
N GLN A 60 -2.82 -6.49 -9.44
CA GLN A 60 -1.49 -6.12 -8.99
C GLN A 60 -0.59 -7.37 -8.80
N VAL A 61 0.67 -7.24 -9.18
CA VAL A 61 1.73 -8.25 -8.96
C VAL A 61 2.87 -7.72 -8.09
N VAL A 62 3.13 -6.41 -8.15
CA VAL A 62 4.15 -5.72 -7.36
C VAL A 62 3.58 -4.38 -6.88
N CYS A 63 3.86 -4.00 -5.64
CA CYS A 63 3.55 -2.68 -5.09
C CYS A 63 4.80 -2.04 -4.48
N VAL A 64 5.25 -0.93 -5.08
CA VAL A 64 6.40 -0.16 -4.62
C VAL A 64 5.92 1.15 -4.00
N LYS A 65 6.19 1.34 -2.70
CA LYS A 65 5.91 2.58 -1.99
C LYS A 65 7.20 3.33 -1.69
N GLY A 66 7.30 4.57 -2.17
CA GLY A 66 8.37 5.48 -1.78
C GLY A 66 8.31 5.82 -0.29
N GLY A 67 9.48 5.86 0.35
CA GLY A 67 9.66 6.21 1.75
C GLY A 67 10.88 5.48 2.30
N TRP A 68 12.00 6.18 2.38
CA TRP A 68 13.18 5.71 3.10
C TRP A 68 12.95 5.99 4.59
N THR A 69 13.15 4.98 5.43
CA THR A 69 13.33 5.19 6.86
C THR A 69 14.83 5.30 7.11
N ASP A 70 15.26 6.38 7.76
CA ASP A 70 16.68 6.75 7.94
C ASP A 70 17.51 5.69 8.70
N ASP A 71 16.87 4.68 9.30
CA ASP A 71 17.49 3.76 10.26
C ASP A 71 18.47 2.73 9.65
N GLU A 72 18.48 2.51 8.32
CA GLU A 72 19.48 1.64 7.65
C GLU A 72 20.47 2.41 6.76
N CYS A 73 20.36 3.74 6.68
CA CYS A 73 21.33 4.52 5.93
C CYS A 73 22.53 4.83 6.82
N GLY A 74 23.54 3.94 6.79
CA GLY A 74 24.89 4.30 7.22
C GLY A 74 25.36 5.53 6.46
N LEU A 75 25.24 6.70 7.09
CA LEU A 75 25.87 7.98 6.74
C LEU A 75 25.96 8.25 5.22
N SER A 76 24.87 8.63 4.52
CA SER A 76 24.97 9.56 3.36
C SER A 76 23.68 9.95 2.64
N CYS A 77 22.51 9.35 2.89
CA CYS A 77 21.33 9.71 2.09
C CYS A 77 20.58 10.90 2.72
N LYS A 78 20.91 12.11 2.27
CA LYS A 78 20.00 13.26 2.44
C LYS A 78 18.81 13.14 1.47
N PRO A 79 17.61 13.63 1.84
CA PRO A 79 16.46 13.65 0.94
C PRO A 79 16.78 14.45 -0.33
N GLY A 80 16.57 13.86 -1.51
CA GLY A 80 16.68 14.56 -2.80
C GLY A 80 17.76 14.05 -3.77
N HIS A 81 18.46 12.95 -3.48
CA HIS A 81 19.43 12.39 -4.43
C HIS A 81 18.89 11.11 -5.08
N PRO A 82 18.63 11.09 -6.41
CA PRO A 82 18.28 9.87 -7.11
C PRO A 82 19.57 9.09 -7.36
N SER A 83 19.96 8.22 -6.42
CA SER A 83 21.00 7.23 -6.69
C SER A 83 20.35 6.01 -7.34
N PHE A 84 20.24 6.02 -8.67
CA PHE A 84 20.23 4.78 -9.44
C PHE A 84 21.63 4.17 -9.29
N LYS A 85 21.72 3.04 -8.57
CA LYS A 85 22.79 2.06 -8.72
C LYS A 85 22.17 0.73 -9.07
#